data_AF-A0A7C7N1S7-F1
#
_entry.id   AF-A0A7C7N1S7-F1
#
_cell.length_a   1.000
_cell.length_b   1.000
_cell.length_c   1.000
_cell.angle_alpha   90.00
_cell.angle_beta   90.00
_cell.angle_gamma   90.00
#
_symmetry.space_group_name_H-M   'P 1'
#
loop_
_entity.id
_entity.type
_entity.pdbx_description
1 polymer ?
#
loop_
_entity_poly.entity_id
_entity_poly.type
_entity_poly.pdbx_seq_one_letter_code
_entity_poly.pdbx_strand_id
1 'polypeptide(L)'
;MAMKLTMYQLEEAAYIFEKANGYSHSAYEKKIISESQLKDINVAELEHIIVDGLNSRLYKIENERISAYWSLLKTGNHLLLVDNFVKWLEYELKYENKNTIFQILVALDAFGEPVFHKDRFGRDARDFELNIRDAKHYLSSFH
;
A
#
# COMPACT_ATOMS: atom_id res chain seq x y z
N MET A 1 -21.66 3.72 -5.85
CA MET A 1 -21.21 2.63 -4.94
C MET A 1 -19.75 2.40 -5.23
N ALA A 2 -18.88 2.42 -4.22
CA ALA A 2 -17.46 2.12 -4.42
C ALA A 2 -17.28 0.62 -4.73
N MET A 3 -16.50 0.31 -5.77
CA MET A 3 -16.16 -1.05 -6.15
C MET A 3 -15.14 -1.63 -5.16
N LYS A 4 -15.34 -2.86 -4.68
CA LYS A 4 -14.38 -3.56 -3.82
C LYS A 4 -13.61 -4.60 -4.64
N LEU A 5 -12.30 -4.39 -4.80
CA LEU A 5 -11.42 -5.41 -5.37
C LEU A 5 -11.18 -6.55 -4.37
N THR A 6 -11.09 -7.78 -4.86
CA THR A 6 -10.62 -8.92 -4.07
C THR A 6 -9.10 -8.87 -3.88
N MET A 7 -8.54 -9.68 -2.99
CA MET A 7 -7.08 -9.77 -2.83
C MET A 7 -6.35 -10.18 -4.12
N TYR A 8 -6.91 -11.11 -4.90
CA TYR A 8 -6.35 -11.48 -6.21
C TYR A 8 -6.39 -10.32 -7.20
N GLN A 9 -7.48 -9.55 -7.20
CA GLN A 9 -7.59 -8.35 -8.04
C GLN A 9 -6.65 -7.23 -7.58
N LEU A 10 -6.36 -7.11 -6.28
CA LEU A 10 -5.33 -6.19 -5.78
C LEU A 10 -3.92 -6.63 -6.21
N GLU A 11 -3.66 -7.94 -6.28
CA GLU A 11 -2.42 -8.46 -6.85
C GLU A 11 -2.31 -8.18 -8.35
N GLU A 12 -3.36 -8.46 -9.12
CA GLU A 12 -3.44 -8.11 -10.54
C GLU A 12 -3.20 -6.61 -10.76
N ALA A 13 -3.84 -5.77 -9.94
CA ALA A 13 -3.68 -4.32 -10.01
C ALA A 13 -2.22 -3.89 -9.79
N ALA A 14 -1.53 -4.50 -8.82
CA ALA A 14 -0.11 -4.23 -8.56
C ALA A 14 0.76 -4.48 -9.80
N TYR A 15 0.59 -5.60 -10.48
CA TYR A 15 1.35 -5.90 -11.71
C TYR A 15 0.94 -4.99 -12.88
N ILE A 16 -0.34 -4.58 -12.96
CA ILE A 16 -0.79 -3.59 -13.94
C ILE A 16 -0.08 -2.24 -13.70
N PHE A 17 0.02 -1.80 -12.45
CA PHE A 17 0.75 -0.59 -12.07
C PHE A 17 2.24 -0.69 -12.41
N GLU A 18 2.90 -1.79 -12.02
CA GLU A 18 4.31 -2.00 -12.33
C GLU A 18 4.55 -1.98 -13.85
N LYS A 19 3.67 -2.60 -14.63
CA LYS A 19 3.77 -2.60 -16.09
C LYS A 19 3.61 -1.19 -16.67
N ALA A 20 2.67 -0.40 -16.15
CA ALA A 20 2.48 0.99 -16.56
C ALA A 20 3.71 1.86 -16.29
N ASN A 21 4.45 1.54 -15.22
CA ASN A 21 5.71 2.18 -14.86
C ASN A 21 6.95 1.63 -15.60
N GLY A 22 6.76 0.69 -16.53
CA GLY A 22 7.84 0.13 -17.34
C GLY A 22 8.70 -0.92 -16.62
N TYR A 23 8.28 -1.43 -15.46
CA TYR A 23 9.00 -2.49 -14.78
C TYR A 23 8.94 -3.81 -15.56
N SER A 24 10.01 -4.60 -15.43
CA SER A 24 10.11 -5.91 -16.04
C SER A 24 9.24 -6.92 -15.29
N HIS A 25 8.61 -7.83 -16.04
CA HIS A 25 7.75 -8.87 -15.49
C HIS A 25 8.19 -10.24 -15.98
N SER A 26 8.12 -11.21 -15.08
CA SER A 26 8.26 -12.64 -15.35
C SER A 26 7.16 -13.16 -16.28
N ALA A 27 7.33 -14.37 -16.82
CA ALA A 27 6.31 -15.01 -17.63
C ALA A 27 5.00 -15.25 -16.84
N TYR A 28 5.12 -15.52 -15.54
CA TYR A 28 3.99 -15.72 -14.64
C TYR A 28 3.17 -14.43 -14.48
N GLU A 29 3.81 -13.31 -14.15
CA GLU A 29 3.12 -12.03 -13.95
C GLU A 29 2.52 -11.51 -15.27
N LYS A 30 3.22 -11.68 -16.40
CA LYS A 30 2.68 -11.36 -17.73
C LYS A 30 1.39 -12.11 -18.02
N LYS A 31 1.31 -13.39 -17.62
CA LYS A 31 0.10 -14.20 -17.76
C LYS A 31 -1.03 -13.62 -16.91
N ILE A 32 -0.78 -13.32 -15.64
CA ILE A 32 -1.75 -12.69 -14.73
C ILE A 32 -2.31 -11.40 -15.34
N ILE A 33 -1.44 -10.48 -15.79
CA ILE A 33 -1.89 -9.23 -16.42
C ILE A 33 -2.76 -9.50 -17.65
N SER A 34 -2.41 -10.48 -18.48
CA SER A 34 -3.15 -10.77 -19.71
C SER A 34 -4.55 -11.38 -19.45
N GLU A 35 -4.68 -12.13 -18.37
CA GLU A 35 -5.92 -12.82 -17.96
C GLU A 35 -6.78 -11.95 -17.02
N SER A 36 -6.21 -10.90 -16.43
CA SER A 36 -6.89 -9.99 -15.52
C SER A 36 -8.10 -9.33 -16.17
N GLN A 37 -9.19 -9.25 -15.40
CA GLN A 37 -10.39 -8.48 -15.76
C GLN A 37 -10.20 -6.97 -15.59
N LEU A 38 -9.08 -6.54 -14.99
CA LEU A 38 -8.75 -5.14 -14.73
C LEU A 38 -7.89 -4.52 -15.83
N LYS A 39 -7.37 -5.32 -16.78
CA LYS A 39 -6.40 -4.88 -17.80
C LYS A 39 -6.89 -3.75 -18.72
N ASP A 40 -8.22 -3.63 -18.85
CA ASP A 40 -8.87 -2.62 -19.69
C ASP A 40 -9.29 -1.38 -18.88
N ILE A 41 -9.15 -1.41 -17.55
CA ILE A 41 -9.40 -0.25 -16.67
C ILE A 41 -8.19 0.69 -16.77
N ASN A 42 -8.46 2.00 -16.83
CA ASN A 42 -7.39 2.98 -16.81
C ASN A 42 -6.64 2.94 -15.47
N VAL A 43 -5.31 3.10 -15.50
CA VAL A 43 -4.45 3.04 -14.31
C VAL A 43 -4.89 4.03 -13.22
N ALA A 44 -5.21 5.28 -13.57
CA ALA A 44 -5.65 6.27 -12.59
C ALA A 44 -7.03 5.92 -12.00
N GLU A 45 -7.93 5.36 -12.83
CA GLU A 45 -9.23 4.88 -12.35
C GLU A 45 -9.07 3.69 -11.39
N LEU A 46 -8.16 2.77 -11.69
CA LEU A 46 -7.85 1.63 -10.83
C LEU A 46 -7.26 2.07 -9.48
N GLU A 47 -6.38 3.06 -9.48
CA GLU A 47 -5.86 3.69 -8.27
C GLU A 47 -7.00 4.29 -7.43
N HIS A 48 -7.88 5.07 -8.05
CA HIS A 48 -9.03 5.67 -7.37
C HIS A 48 -9.97 4.63 -6.75
N ILE A 49 -10.24 3.51 -7.45
CA ILE A 49 -11.06 2.42 -6.91
C ILE A 49 -10.47 1.89 -5.59
N ILE A 50 -9.15 1.70 -5.53
CA ILE A 50 -8.48 1.15 -4.34
C ILE A 50 -8.46 2.18 -3.21
N VAL A 51 -8.14 3.44 -3.52
CA VAL A 51 -8.16 4.56 -2.57
C VAL A 51 -9.55 4.74 -1.95
N ASP A 52 -10.59 4.78 -2.78
CA ASP A 52 -11.98 4.93 -2.32
C ASP A 52 -12.42 3.73 -1.48
N GLY A 53 -11.97 2.53 -1.83
CA GLY A 53 -12.24 1.32 -1.05
C GLY A 53 -11.61 1.36 0.34
N LEU A 54 -10.37 1.83 0.46
CA LEU A 54 -9.69 2.04 1.75
C LEU A 54 -10.38 3.13 2.58
N ASN A 55 -10.68 4.27 1.97
CA ASN A 55 -11.35 5.40 2.63
C ASN A 55 -12.76 5.05 3.10
N SER A 56 -13.48 4.24 2.33
CA SER A 56 -14.84 3.76 2.65
C SER A 56 -14.86 2.53 3.55
N ARG A 57 -13.69 2.05 4.04
CA ARG A 57 -13.57 0.86 4.91
C ARG A 57 -14.18 -0.40 4.30
N LEU A 58 -14.08 -0.57 2.98
CA LEU A 58 -14.53 -1.80 2.29
C LEU A 58 -13.62 -3.00 2.60
N TYR A 59 -12.33 -2.74 2.84
CA TYR A 59 -11.33 -3.73 3.22
C TYR A 59 -11.34 -3.93 4.74
N LYS A 60 -12.02 -4.97 5.20
CA LYS A 60 -12.36 -5.17 6.62
C LYS A 60 -11.28 -5.97 7.36
N ILE A 61 -10.63 -6.89 6.67
CA ILE A 61 -9.60 -7.74 7.26
C ILE A 61 -8.20 -7.20 6.96
N GLU A 62 -7.24 -7.51 7.83
CA GLU A 62 -5.88 -6.99 7.76
C GLU A 62 -5.21 -7.30 6.40
N ASN A 63 -5.30 -8.54 5.94
CA ASN A 63 -4.70 -8.97 4.67
C ASN A 63 -5.24 -8.22 3.44
N GLU A 64 -6.53 -7.86 3.43
CA GLU A 64 -7.10 -7.04 2.35
C GLU A 64 -6.46 -5.65 2.32
N ARG A 65 -6.25 -5.04 3.49
CA ARG A 65 -5.63 -3.73 3.61
C ARG A 65 -4.15 -3.78 3.25
N ILE A 66 -3.42 -4.81 3.68
CA ILE A 66 -2.02 -5.03 3.28
C ILE A 66 -1.93 -5.11 1.75
N SER A 67 -2.75 -5.95 1.10
CA SER A 67 -2.77 -6.06 -0.36
C SER A 67 -3.11 -4.73 -1.03
N ALA A 68 -4.03 -3.95 -0.47
CA ALA A 68 -4.39 -2.63 -1.00
C ALA A 68 -3.21 -1.64 -0.91
N TYR A 69 -2.60 -1.50 0.28
CA TYR A 69 -1.42 -0.64 0.46
C TYR A 69 -0.25 -1.07 -0.42
N TRP A 70 0.01 -2.37 -0.52
CA TRP A 70 1.05 -2.91 -1.38
C TRP A 70 0.78 -2.64 -2.86
N SER A 71 -0.45 -2.80 -3.33
CA SER A 71 -0.81 -2.49 -4.72
C SER A 71 -0.64 -1.00 -5.03
N LEU A 72 -1.03 -0.11 -4.10
CA LEU A 72 -0.89 1.34 -4.27
C LEU A 72 0.57 1.79 -4.26
N LEU A 73 1.44 1.12 -3.49
CA LEU A 73 2.89 1.34 -3.58
C LEU A 73 3.42 1.13 -5.01
N LYS A 74 2.83 0.21 -5.78
CA LYS A 74 3.29 -0.08 -7.15
C LYS A 74 2.91 0.98 -8.18
N THR A 75 2.02 1.91 -7.85
CA THR A 75 1.56 2.98 -8.75
C THR A 75 2.68 3.89 -9.22
N GLY A 76 3.77 4.04 -8.46
CA GLY A 76 4.80 5.04 -8.77
C GLY A 76 4.38 6.49 -8.50
N ASN A 77 3.11 6.72 -8.12
CA ASN A 77 2.52 8.04 -7.86
C ASN A 77 2.81 8.51 -6.42
N HIS A 78 4.07 8.42 -6.02
CA HIS A 78 4.50 8.49 -4.63
C HIS A 78 4.07 9.79 -3.93
N LEU A 79 4.22 10.95 -4.58
CA LEU A 79 3.89 12.25 -4.00
C LEU A 79 2.40 12.46 -3.75
N LEU A 80 1.53 11.87 -4.57
CA LEU A 80 0.07 12.07 -4.47
C LEU A 80 -0.57 11.22 -3.36
N LEU A 81 0.14 10.17 -2.92
CA LEU A 81 -0.40 9.20 -1.97
C LEU A 81 0.12 9.38 -0.54
N VAL A 82 1.13 10.22 -0.29
CA VAL A 82 1.71 10.42 1.07
C VAL A 82 0.62 10.74 2.09
N ASP A 83 -0.22 11.75 1.84
CA ASP A 83 -1.29 12.16 2.76
C ASP A 83 -2.31 11.04 3.03
N ASN A 84 -2.59 10.21 2.03
CA ASN A 84 -3.48 9.06 2.18
C ASN A 84 -2.84 8.00 3.08
N PHE A 85 -1.56 7.68 2.85
CA PHE A 85 -0.84 6.70 3.66
C PHE A 85 -0.63 7.18 5.09
N VAL A 86 -0.41 8.47 5.33
CA VAL A 86 -0.36 9.06 6.68
C VAL A 86 -1.70 8.88 7.40
N LYS A 87 -2.82 9.24 6.76
CA LYS A 87 -4.17 9.04 7.35
C LYS A 87 -4.47 7.58 7.64
N TRP A 88 -4.03 6.67 6.76
CA TRP A 88 -4.18 5.24 7.00
C TRP A 88 -3.25 4.76 8.12
N LEU A 89 -2.03 5.30 8.25
CA LEU A 89 -1.13 4.99 9.36
C LEU A 89 -1.74 5.36 10.71
N GLU A 90 -2.33 6.55 10.83
CA GLU A 90 -3.06 6.99 12.03
C GLU A 90 -4.17 6.00 12.39
N TYR A 91 -4.93 5.56 11.39
CA TYR A 91 -5.99 4.57 11.57
C TYR A 91 -5.42 3.22 12.05
N GLU A 92 -4.44 2.65 11.36
CA GLU A 92 -3.90 1.34 11.72
C GLU A 92 -3.20 1.35 13.10
N LEU A 93 -2.57 2.48 13.48
CA LEU A 93 -2.03 2.68 14.82
C LEU A 93 -3.11 2.72 15.90
N LYS A 94 -4.21 3.45 15.66
CA LYS A 94 -5.33 3.55 16.60
C LYS A 94 -5.93 2.19 16.94
N TYR A 95 -5.92 1.26 15.98
CA TYR A 95 -6.49 -0.09 16.13
C TYR A 95 -5.42 -1.18 16.30
N GLU A 96 -4.16 -0.81 16.51
CA GLU A 96 -3.02 -1.73 16.70
C GLU A 96 -2.92 -2.83 15.62
N ASN A 97 -3.20 -2.51 14.37
CA ASN A 97 -3.09 -3.48 13.25
C ASN A 97 -1.63 -3.61 12.82
N LYS A 98 -0.86 -4.36 13.59
CA LYS A 98 0.61 -4.41 13.57
C LYS A 98 1.20 -4.73 12.20
N ASN A 99 0.61 -5.65 11.43
CA ASN A 99 1.17 -6.04 10.13
C ASN A 99 0.90 -4.95 9.08
N THR A 100 -0.27 -4.31 9.11
CA THR A 100 -0.56 -3.19 8.20
C THR A 100 0.32 -1.97 8.46
N ILE A 101 0.68 -1.69 9.70
CA ILE A 101 1.58 -0.58 10.04
C ILE A 101 2.90 -0.74 9.29
N PHE A 102 3.52 -1.93 9.33
CA PHE A 102 4.77 -2.15 8.62
C PHE A 102 4.64 -1.94 7.10
N GLN A 103 3.56 -2.45 6.49
CA GLN A 103 3.33 -2.27 5.05
C GLN A 103 3.19 -0.79 4.66
N ILE A 104 2.53 0.01 5.50
CA ILE A 104 2.40 1.46 5.30
C ILE A 104 3.76 2.16 5.45
N LEU A 105 4.56 1.80 6.46
CA LEU A 105 5.91 2.35 6.63
C LEU A 105 6.81 2.03 5.43
N VAL A 106 6.77 0.80 4.90
CA VAL A 106 7.51 0.44 3.69
C VAL A 106 7.09 1.32 2.50
N ALA A 107 5.80 1.58 2.35
CA ALA A 107 5.32 2.43 1.26
C ALA A 107 5.78 3.88 1.42
N LEU A 108 5.66 4.45 2.62
CA LEU A 108 6.11 5.81 2.91
C LEU A 108 7.63 5.96 2.72
N ASP A 109 8.44 5.00 3.18
CA ASP A 109 9.90 4.98 2.96
C ASP A 109 10.24 4.96 1.46
N ALA A 110 9.50 4.17 0.66
CA ALA A 110 9.65 4.15 -0.79
C ALA A 110 9.22 5.46 -1.48
N PHE A 111 8.36 6.24 -0.81
CA PHE A 111 7.96 7.57 -1.27
C PHE A 111 8.98 8.66 -0.87
N GLY A 112 10.02 8.29 -0.10
CA GLY A 112 11.08 9.20 0.36
C GLY A 112 10.87 9.74 1.78
N GLU A 113 9.84 9.28 2.48
CA GLU A 113 9.54 9.73 3.84
C GLU A 113 10.50 9.08 4.86
N PRO A 114 11.02 9.84 5.85
CA PRO A 114 12.00 9.34 6.82
C PRO A 114 11.33 8.55 7.96
N VAL A 115 10.50 7.57 7.61
CA VAL A 115 9.65 6.86 8.59
C VAL A 115 10.42 5.90 9.48
N PHE A 116 11.50 5.30 8.99
CA PHE A 116 12.34 4.41 9.77
C PHE A 116 13.47 5.17 10.45
N HIS A 117 13.64 4.95 11.75
CA HIS A 117 14.72 5.60 12.50
C HIS A 117 16.09 5.21 11.93
N LYS A 118 17.00 6.18 11.77
CA LYS A 118 18.34 5.98 11.17
C LYS A 118 19.19 4.91 11.86
N ASP A 119 19.03 4.76 13.18
CA ASP A 119 19.78 3.81 14.00
C ASP A 119 19.06 2.46 14.16
N ARG A 120 18.03 2.19 13.34
CA ARG A 120 17.25 0.95 13.44
C ARG A 120 18.07 -0.25 12.94
N PHE A 121 18.16 -1.29 13.76
CA PHE A 121 18.82 -2.55 13.41
C PHE A 121 17.81 -3.55 12.83
N GLY A 122 17.52 -3.43 11.53
CA GLY A 122 16.63 -4.34 10.79
C GLY A 122 15.26 -3.75 10.46
N ARG A 123 14.58 -4.32 9.46
CA ARG A 123 13.25 -3.91 8.99
C ARG A 123 12.38 -5.15 8.77
N ASP A 124 12.01 -5.84 9.85
CA ASP A 124 11.11 -7.01 9.79
C ASP A 124 9.67 -6.61 10.13
N ALA A 125 8.69 -7.24 9.45
CA ALA A 125 7.27 -7.03 9.73
C ALA A 125 6.90 -7.43 11.17
N ARG A 126 7.64 -8.38 11.75
CA ARG A 126 7.44 -8.91 13.12
C ARG A 126 8.09 -8.05 14.20
N ASP A 127 8.86 -7.03 13.84
CA ASP A 127 9.42 -6.06 14.79
C ASP A 127 8.34 -5.07 15.26
N PHE A 128 7.24 -5.58 15.82
CA PHE A 128 6.01 -4.81 16.04
C PHE A 128 6.22 -3.56 16.89
N GLU A 129 6.99 -3.67 17.97
CA GLU A 129 7.30 -2.56 18.87
C GLU A 129 8.12 -1.48 18.16
N LEU A 130 9.08 -1.88 17.31
CA LEU A 130 9.86 -0.93 16.50
C LEU A 130 8.98 -0.27 15.44
N ASN A 131 8.11 -1.04 14.78
CA ASN A 131 7.19 -0.52 13.77
C ASN A 131 6.20 0.49 14.38
N ILE A 132 5.63 0.18 15.55
CA ILE A 132 4.74 1.12 16.25
C ILE A 132 5.50 2.37 16.70
N ARG A 133 6.72 2.23 17.23
CA ARG A 133 7.56 3.36 17.65
C ARG A 133 7.84 4.29 16.48
N ASP A 134 8.30 3.73 15.37
CA ASP A 134 8.67 4.48 14.17
C ASP A 134 7.45 5.19 13.57
N ALA A 135 6.30 4.52 13.51
CA ALA A 135 5.04 5.11 13.06
C ALA A 135 4.59 6.28 13.95
N LYS A 136 4.63 6.13 15.29
CA LYS A 136 4.29 7.20 16.23
C LYS A 136 5.23 8.39 16.09
N HIS A 137 6.52 8.14 15.97
CA HIS A 137 7.52 9.20 15.80
C HIS A 137 7.27 9.96 14.50
N TYR A 138 7.09 9.25 13.39
CA TYR A 138 6.80 9.85 12.09
C TYR A 138 5.56 10.74 12.13
N LEU A 139 4.43 10.24 12.64
CA LEU A 139 3.20 11.03 12.76
C LEU A 139 3.38 12.28 13.63
N SER A 140 4.15 12.20 14.72
CA SER A 140 4.41 13.36 15.57
C SER A 140 5.26 14.45 14.91
N SER A 141 6.04 14.09 13.89
CA SER A 141 6.88 15.02 13.11
C SER A 141 6.23 15.47 11.79
N PHE A 142 5.10 14.89 11.40
CA PHE A 142 4.41 15.17 10.14
C PHE A 142 3.44 16.37 10.25
N HIS A 143 3.26 16.93 11.46
CA HIS A 143 2.39 18.08 11.74
C HIS A 143 3.11 19.43 11.67
#